data_AF-A0A969QJ61-F1
#
_entry.id   AF-A0A969QJ61-F1
#
_cell.length_a   1.000
_cell.length_b   1.000
_cell.length_c   1.000
_cell.angle_alpha   90.00
_cell.angle_beta   90.00
_cell.angle_gamma   90.00
#
_symmetry.space_group_name_H-M   'P 1'
#
loop_
_entity.id
_entity.type
_entity.pdbx_description
1 polymer ?
#
loop_
_entity_poly.entity_id
_entity_poly.type
_entity_poly.pdbx_seq_one_letter_code
_entity_poly.pdbx_strand_id
1 'polypeptide(L)'
;MAPAIQQGLIRPLDLELQWELLAPEWQTLVRRDRQGQQDPQGEIWAAPYRWSTLMIAYQPEKFKALGWVPQNWSDLWRPELKGHLSLPDSPRTVIGLALKKLGQSVHLQDLETVPSLPAELQALHQQVKFYSSDAYLQPLSLGDTWVAVGWSNEILPTLERDRTLAALIPTTGSLLTADLWVHPATAQPNLAQSALLPKWINFCWQPKIAAQLSFLSSAPSPLFKGNQNLEIPPVLQQKPLLLPPAAVLQRSEFLLPLLPTATEQYRRQWLTMRQ
;
A
#
# COMPACT_ATOMS: atom_id res chain seq x y z
N MET A 1 -0.16 12.84 1.79
CA MET A 1 0.20 14.05 1.01
C MET A 1 -0.89 15.13 1.04
N ALA A 2 -2.13 14.87 0.58
CA ALA A 2 -3.15 15.92 0.45
C ALA A 2 -3.39 16.79 1.70
N PRO A 3 -3.51 16.24 2.93
CA PRO A 3 -3.67 17.08 4.13
C PRO A 3 -2.47 18.00 4.38
N ALA A 4 -1.25 17.55 4.09
CA ALA A 4 -0.03 18.34 4.26
C ALA A 4 0.03 19.52 3.27
N ILE A 5 -0.51 19.34 2.06
CA ILE A 5 -0.64 20.43 1.07
C ILE A 5 -1.65 21.47 1.56
N GLN A 6 -2.84 21.02 1.96
CA GLN A 6 -3.92 21.89 2.44
C GLN A 6 -3.52 22.69 3.68
N GLN A 7 -2.70 22.11 4.55
CA GLN A 7 -2.17 22.75 5.76
C GLN A 7 -0.90 23.57 5.51
N GLY A 8 -0.39 23.64 4.27
CA GLY A 8 0.82 24.37 3.93
C GLY A 8 2.10 23.82 4.57
N LEU A 9 2.13 22.54 4.95
CA LEU A 9 3.27 21.90 5.61
C LEU A 9 4.37 21.49 4.63
N ILE A 10 4.02 21.32 3.36
CA ILE A 10 4.95 21.00 2.27
C ILE A 10 4.73 21.99 1.13
N ARG A 11 5.68 22.04 0.20
CA ARG A 11 5.62 22.86 -1.02
C ARG A 11 5.95 22.03 -2.26
N PRO A 12 5.64 22.52 -3.48
CA PRO A 12 6.05 21.87 -4.71
C PRO A 12 7.56 21.59 -4.74
N LEU A 13 7.91 20.46 -5.32
CA LEU A 13 9.27 19.99 -5.49
C LEU A 13 9.82 20.52 -6.83
N ASP A 14 10.48 21.68 -6.76
CA ASP A 14 11.16 22.30 -7.90
C ASP A 14 12.61 21.81 -7.95
N LEU A 15 12.80 20.57 -8.43
CA LEU A 15 14.10 19.91 -8.56
C LEU A 15 14.24 19.25 -9.94
N GLU A 16 15.44 19.34 -10.52
CA GLU A 16 15.81 18.57 -11.71
C GLU A 16 16.09 17.11 -11.34
N LEU A 17 15.11 16.24 -11.60
CA LEU A 17 15.17 14.80 -11.30
C LEU A 17 15.14 13.97 -12.58
N GLN A 18 15.77 12.79 -12.54
CA GLN A 18 15.85 11.83 -13.63
C GLN A 18 14.56 11.03 -13.78
N TRP A 19 13.45 11.72 -14.05
CA TRP A 19 12.13 11.11 -14.17
C TRP A 19 12.02 10.09 -15.29
N GLU A 20 12.85 10.21 -16.33
CA GLU A 20 12.95 9.26 -17.44
C GLU A 20 13.34 7.84 -17.01
N LEU A 21 13.91 7.69 -15.80
CA LEU A 21 14.18 6.37 -15.21
C LEU A 21 12.90 5.71 -14.69
N LEU A 22 11.90 6.50 -14.31
CA LEU A 22 10.65 6.00 -13.73
C LEU A 22 9.55 5.92 -14.78
N ALA A 23 8.65 4.97 -14.59
CA ALA A 23 7.46 4.87 -15.43
C ALA A 23 6.54 6.11 -15.23
N PRO A 24 5.85 6.60 -16.28
CA PRO A 24 5.09 7.86 -16.22
C PRO A 24 4.03 7.94 -15.12
N GLU A 25 3.48 6.79 -14.68
CA GLU A 25 2.49 6.77 -13.60
C GLU A 25 3.01 7.36 -12.29
N TRP A 26 4.34 7.34 -12.08
CA TRP A 26 4.97 7.87 -10.87
C TRP A 26 4.89 9.38 -10.79
N GLN A 27 5.03 10.09 -11.92
CA GLN A 27 4.79 11.53 -11.97
C GLN A 27 3.30 11.83 -11.73
N THR A 28 2.39 11.10 -12.37
CA THR A 28 0.94 11.24 -12.14
C THR A 28 0.57 10.99 -10.67
N LEU A 29 1.24 10.04 -10.02
CA LEU A 29 1.02 9.72 -8.61
C LEU A 29 1.39 10.87 -7.67
N VAL A 30 2.31 11.77 -8.05
CA VAL A 30 2.77 12.88 -7.18
C VAL A 30 2.38 14.26 -7.66
N ARG A 31 1.80 14.37 -8.85
CA ARG A 31 1.28 15.62 -9.39
C ARG A 31 -0.03 16.00 -8.71
N ARG A 32 -0.10 17.19 -8.11
CA ARG A 32 -1.26 17.65 -7.34
C ARG A 32 -1.59 19.12 -7.57
N ASP A 33 -2.86 19.44 -7.42
CA ASP A 33 -3.31 20.83 -7.25
C ASP A 33 -2.98 21.36 -5.84
N ARG A 34 -3.37 22.62 -5.58
CA ARG A 34 -3.16 23.29 -4.29
C ARG A 34 -4.10 22.78 -3.19
N GLN A 35 -5.07 21.94 -3.53
CA GLN A 35 -5.99 21.25 -2.62
C GLN A 35 -5.49 19.82 -2.32
N GLY A 36 -4.37 19.40 -2.92
CA GLY A 36 -3.78 18.09 -2.74
C GLY A 36 -4.50 16.95 -3.48
N GLN A 37 -5.37 17.28 -4.43
CA GLN A 37 -6.01 16.32 -5.35
C GLN A 37 -5.14 16.07 -6.58
N GLN A 38 -5.34 14.93 -7.24
CA GLN A 38 -4.62 14.65 -8.48
C GLN A 38 -5.07 15.59 -9.58
N ASP A 39 -4.09 16.21 -10.24
CA ASP A 39 -4.34 17.13 -11.34
C ASP A 39 -3.22 16.98 -12.39
N PRO A 40 -3.52 16.61 -13.65
CA PRO A 40 -2.55 16.59 -14.73
C PRO A 40 -1.86 17.93 -15.01
N GLN A 41 -2.52 19.05 -14.69
CA GLN A 41 -1.97 20.41 -14.81
C GLN A 41 -1.33 20.90 -13.50
N GLY A 42 -1.43 20.12 -12.43
CA GLY A 42 -0.86 20.46 -11.14
C GLY A 42 0.66 20.42 -11.11
N GLU A 43 1.23 20.75 -9.95
CA GLU A 43 2.67 20.76 -9.71
C GLU A 43 3.15 19.40 -9.20
N ILE A 44 4.44 19.12 -9.29
CA ILE A 44 5.05 17.94 -8.65
C ILE A 44 5.30 18.27 -7.18
N TRP A 45 4.75 17.48 -6.26
CA TRP A 45 4.87 17.75 -4.82
C TRP A 45 5.84 16.83 -4.08
N ALA A 46 6.29 15.77 -4.75
CA ALA A 46 7.11 14.77 -4.11
C ALA A 46 7.92 13.96 -5.13
N ALA A 47 8.98 13.30 -4.68
CA ALA A 47 9.72 12.30 -5.45
C ALA A 47 9.48 10.90 -4.87
N PRO A 48 9.03 9.91 -5.66
CA PRO A 48 8.82 8.55 -5.19
C PRO A 48 10.11 7.92 -4.66
N TYR A 49 10.01 7.23 -3.52
CA TYR A 49 11.13 6.55 -2.91
C TYR A 49 10.98 5.03 -2.95
N ARG A 50 9.88 4.52 -2.38
CA ARG A 50 9.56 3.09 -2.31
C ARG A 50 8.06 2.92 -2.28
N TRP A 51 7.59 1.69 -2.45
CA TRP A 51 6.18 1.37 -2.34
C TRP A 51 5.95 0.03 -1.67
N SER A 52 4.73 -0.19 -1.22
CA SER A 52 4.31 -1.41 -0.54
C SER A 52 3.01 -1.93 -1.12
N THR A 53 2.81 -3.23 -0.97
CA THR A 53 1.58 -3.93 -1.37
C THR A 53 0.89 -4.45 -0.12
N LEU A 54 -0.44 -4.35 -0.05
CA LEU A 54 -1.21 -4.98 1.01
C LEU A 54 -1.24 -6.51 0.79
N MET A 55 -1.05 -7.28 1.85
CA MET A 55 -0.94 -8.74 1.79
C MET A 55 -1.77 -9.41 2.87
N ILE A 56 -1.98 -10.71 2.69
CA ILE A 56 -2.52 -11.60 3.72
C ILE A 56 -1.34 -12.42 4.26
N ALA A 57 -1.02 -12.28 5.53
CA ALA A 57 -0.12 -13.16 6.27
C ALA A 57 -0.94 -14.17 7.08
N TYR A 58 -0.51 -15.43 7.15
CA TYR A 58 -1.29 -16.49 7.78
C TYR A 58 -0.43 -17.63 8.35
N GLN A 59 -1.04 -18.45 9.21
CA GLN A 59 -0.46 -19.69 9.75
C GLN A 59 -0.75 -20.87 8.80
N PRO A 60 0.24 -21.41 8.07
CA PRO A 60 0.03 -22.47 7.07
C PRO A 60 -0.54 -23.76 7.67
N GLU A 61 -0.12 -24.15 8.87
CA GLU A 61 -0.60 -25.38 9.51
C GLU A 61 -2.11 -25.34 9.83
N LYS A 62 -2.65 -24.16 10.19
CA LYS A 62 -4.10 -23.99 10.40
C LYS A 62 -4.87 -24.20 9.11
N PHE A 63 -4.37 -23.64 8.02
CA PHE A 63 -5.00 -23.73 6.69
C PHE A 63 -4.91 -25.15 6.13
N LYS A 64 -3.76 -25.81 6.29
CA LYS A 64 -3.55 -27.21 5.92
C LYS A 64 -4.51 -28.15 6.66
N ALA A 65 -4.73 -27.95 7.96
CA ALA A 65 -5.68 -28.73 8.74
C ALA A 65 -7.14 -28.58 8.24
N LEU A 66 -7.46 -27.42 7.65
CA LEU A 66 -8.77 -27.14 7.04
C LEU A 66 -8.86 -27.56 5.55
N GLY A 67 -7.79 -28.14 4.98
CA GLY A 67 -7.73 -28.47 3.54
C GLY A 67 -7.83 -27.24 2.64
N TRP A 68 -7.38 -26.08 3.13
CA TRP A 68 -7.56 -24.79 2.49
C TRP A 68 -6.25 -24.23 1.95
N VAL A 69 -6.27 -23.83 0.67
CA VAL A 69 -5.20 -23.04 0.05
C VAL A 69 -5.73 -21.62 -0.18
N PRO A 70 -5.23 -20.59 0.53
CA PRO A 70 -5.71 -19.23 0.35
C PRO A 70 -5.10 -18.61 -0.91
N GLN A 71 -5.85 -17.75 -1.59
CA GLN A 71 -5.49 -17.14 -2.88
C GLN A 71 -5.95 -15.69 -3.05
N ASN A 72 -7.07 -15.28 -2.46
CA ASN A 72 -7.74 -14.01 -2.79
C ASN A 72 -8.38 -13.34 -1.56
N TRP A 73 -8.82 -12.09 -1.68
CA TRP A 73 -9.47 -11.38 -0.57
C TRP A 73 -10.71 -12.07 0.00
N SER A 74 -11.46 -12.82 -0.83
CA SER A 74 -12.64 -13.58 -0.40
C SER A 74 -12.35 -14.62 0.67
N ASP A 75 -11.10 -15.08 0.78
CA ASP A 75 -10.64 -16.00 1.82
C ASP A 75 -10.88 -15.44 3.23
N LEU A 76 -10.81 -14.11 3.39
CA LEU A 76 -11.03 -13.44 4.67
C LEU A 76 -12.48 -13.52 5.17
N TRP A 77 -13.44 -13.93 4.34
CA TRP A 77 -14.86 -14.06 4.69
C TRP A 77 -15.24 -15.46 5.16
N ARG A 78 -14.31 -16.41 5.14
CA ARG A 78 -14.60 -17.79 5.51
C ARG A 78 -15.00 -17.93 6.98
N PRO A 79 -16.08 -18.68 7.29
CA PRO A 79 -16.60 -18.81 8.66
C PRO A 79 -15.59 -19.42 9.64
N GLU A 80 -14.64 -20.21 9.15
CA GLU A 80 -13.56 -20.77 9.97
C GLU A 80 -12.60 -19.71 10.53
N LEU A 81 -12.60 -18.49 9.98
CA LEU A 81 -11.80 -17.37 10.48
C LEU A 81 -12.48 -16.56 11.58
N LYS A 82 -13.66 -16.96 12.08
CA LYS A 82 -14.37 -16.23 13.13
C LYS A 82 -13.49 -15.99 14.37
N GLY A 83 -13.18 -14.73 14.64
CA GLY A 83 -12.30 -14.35 15.76
C GLY A 83 -10.83 -14.71 15.57
N HIS A 84 -10.39 -14.97 14.33
CA HIS A 84 -9.02 -15.37 13.99
C HIS A 84 -8.36 -14.46 12.94
N LEU A 85 -8.98 -13.33 12.60
CA LEU A 85 -8.43 -12.32 11.70
C LEU A 85 -8.01 -11.05 12.46
N SER A 86 -6.83 -10.50 12.16
CA SER A 86 -6.41 -9.17 12.58
C SER A 86 -6.26 -8.24 11.36
N LEU A 87 -6.75 -7.01 11.47
CA LEU A 87 -6.72 -6.03 10.37
C LEU A 87 -6.11 -4.69 10.84
N PRO A 88 -5.58 -3.87 9.91
CA PRO A 88 -5.21 -2.50 10.21
C PRO A 88 -6.44 -1.67 10.62
N ASP A 89 -6.32 -0.80 11.64
CA ASP A 89 -7.37 0.18 12.01
C ASP A 89 -7.36 1.35 11.00
N SER A 90 -7.80 1.06 9.78
CA SER A 90 -7.74 2.00 8.67
C SER A 90 -8.98 1.86 7.77
N PRO A 91 -9.89 2.85 7.77
CA PRO A 91 -11.08 2.83 6.91
C PRO A 91 -10.73 2.59 5.45
N ARG A 92 -9.72 3.29 4.93
CA ARG A 92 -9.28 3.19 3.53
C ARG A 92 -8.76 1.81 3.18
N THR A 93 -8.07 1.16 4.12
CA THR A 93 -7.48 -0.17 3.90
C THR A 93 -8.56 -1.25 3.93
N VAL A 94 -9.40 -1.26 4.96
CA VAL A 94 -10.41 -2.31 5.13
C VAL A 94 -11.57 -2.17 4.15
N ILE A 95 -12.03 -0.95 3.88
CA ILE A 95 -13.04 -0.75 2.84
C ILE A 95 -12.44 -1.02 1.46
N GLY A 96 -11.20 -0.60 1.21
CA GLY A 96 -10.52 -0.85 -0.06
C GLY A 96 -10.34 -2.34 -0.36
N LEU A 97 -9.95 -3.17 0.62
CA LEU A 97 -9.82 -4.61 0.40
C LEU A 97 -11.19 -5.27 0.16
N ALA A 98 -12.27 -4.79 0.81
CA ALA A 98 -13.63 -5.26 0.55
C ALA A 98 -14.12 -4.87 -0.85
N LEU A 99 -13.81 -3.64 -1.30
CA LEU A 99 -14.06 -3.21 -2.69
C LEU A 99 -13.30 -4.10 -3.68
N LYS A 100 -12.03 -4.43 -3.40
CA LYS A 100 -11.25 -5.37 -4.22
C LYS A 100 -11.86 -6.76 -4.28
N LYS A 101 -12.39 -7.29 -3.17
CA LYS A 101 -13.18 -8.55 -3.17
C LYS A 101 -14.38 -8.45 -4.12
N LEU A 102 -15.05 -7.30 -4.14
CA LEU A 102 -16.23 -7.02 -4.97
C LEU A 102 -15.90 -6.62 -6.42
N GLY A 103 -14.62 -6.63 -6.82
CA GLY A 103 -14.18 -6.21 -8.16
C GLY A 103 -14.30 -4.71 -8.42
N GLN A 104 -14.43 -3.90 -7.36
CA GLN A 104 -14.57 -2.45 -7.42
C GLN A 104 -13.22 -1.75 -7.23
N SER A 105 -13.12 -0.50 -7.69
CA SER A 105 -11.94 0.36 -7.48
C SER A 105 -11.86 0.85 -6.03
N VAL A 106 -10.65 0.99 -5.51
CA VAL A 106 -10.39 1.57 -4.17
C VAL A 106 -10.47 3.11 -4.14
N HIS A 107 -10.80 3.73 -5.28
CA HIS A 107 -10.99 5.19 -5.43
C HIS A 107 -12.46 5.60 -5.56
N LEU A 108 -13.39 4.67 -5.31
CA LEU A 108 -14.81 4.94 -5.40
C LEU A 108 -15.18 6.18 -4.57
N GLN A 109 -15.73 7.20 -5.23
CA GLN A 109 -16.09 8.49 -4.61
C GLN A 109 -17.47 8.47 -3.96
N ASP A 110 -18.30 7.49 -4.31
CA ASP A 110 -19.60 7.28 -3.70
C ASP A 110 -19.80 5.80 -3.37
N LEU A 111 -19.67 5.46 -2.08
CA LEU A 111 -19.82 4.08 -1.61
C LEU A 111 -21.26 3.56 -1.77
N GLU A 112 -22.25 4.43 -1.91
CA GLU A 112 -23.66 4.05 -2.02
C GLU A 112 -23.96 3.38 -3.38
N THR A 113 -23.07 3.57 -4.37
CA THR A 113 -23.09 2.85 -5.66
C THR A 113 -22.79 1.36 -5.55
N VAL A 114 -22.36 0.87 -4.38
CA VAL A 114 -22.13 -0.55 -4.09
C VAL A 114 -23.05 -1.00 -2.94
N PRO A 115 -24.33 -1.31 -3.22
CA PRO A 115 -25.32 -1.59 -2.18
C PRO A 115 -25.00 -2.79 -1.29
N SER A 116 -24.19 -3.74 -1.77
CA SER A 116 -23.76 -4.91 -1.01
C SER A 116 -22.63 -4.63 -0.02
N LEU A 117 -21.93 -3.49 -0.15
CA LEU A 117 -20.73 -3.20 0.64
C LEU A 117 -20.99 -3.21 2.17
N PRO A 118 -22.06 -2.62 2.70
CA PRO A 118 -22.31 -2.65 4.15
C PRO A 118 -22.43 -4.08 4.71
N ALA A 119 -23.16 -4.95 4.02
CA ALA A 119 -23.32 -6.35 4.43
C ALA A 119 -21.98 -7.12 4.37
N GLU A 120 -21.17 -6.83 3.35
CA GLU A 120 -19.85 -7.42 3.19
C GLU A 120 -18.88 -6.98 4.28
N LEU A 121 -18.90 -5.70 4.66
CA LEU A 121 -18.11 -5.17 5.77
C LEU A 121 -18.53 -5.78 7.11
N GLN A 122 -19.82 -5.95 7.35
CA GLN A 122 -20.32 -6.64 8.55
C GLN A 122 -19.88 -8.11 8.57
N ALA A 123 -19.99 -8.82 7.44
CA ALA A 123 -19.55 -10.21 7.35
C ALA A 123 -18.04 -10.34 7.58
N LEU A 124 -17.23 -9.42 7.05
CA LEU A 124 -15.79 -9.37 7.35
C LEU A 124 -15.54 -9.10 8.83
N HIS A 125 -16.25 -8.13 9.40
CA HIS A 125 -16.10 -7.75 10.81
C HIS A 125 -16.31 -8.93 11.76
N GLN A 126 -17.25 -9.83 11.46
CA GLN A 126 -17.46 -11.06 12.24
C GLN A 126 -16.24 -11.98 12.31
N GLN A 127 -15.35 -11.92 11.31
CA GLN A 127 -14.10 -12.68 11.32
C GLN A 127 -13.00 -12.02 12.15
N VAL A 128 -13.10 -10.71 12.35
CA VAL A 128 -12.03 -9.91 12.94
C VAL A 128 -12.03 -10.03 14.46
N LYS A 129 -10.90 -10.46 15.00
CA LYS A 129 -10.62 -10.44 16.44
C LYS A 129 -10.28 -9.03 16.92
N PHE A 130 -9.50 -8.30 16.14
CA PHE A 130 -8.95 -7.01 16.55
C PHE A 130 -8.50 -6.14 15.37
N TYR A 131 -8.56 -4.83 15.58
CA TYR A 131 -8.05 -3.79 14.68
C TYR A 131 -6.97 -2.98 15.39
N SER A 132 -5.83 -2.75 14.75
CA SER A 132 -4.81 -1.84 15.27
C SER A 132 -4.06 -1.13 14.16
N SER A 133 -3.57 0.07 14.45
CA SER A 133 -2.78 0.86 13.50
C SER A 133 -1.34 0.38 13.36
N ASP A 134 -0.79 -0.31 14.38
CA ASP A 134 0.64 -0.56 14.54
C ASP A 134 0.99 -1.99 15.04
N ALA A 135 0.08 -2.64 15.75
CA ALA A 135 0.26 -3.95 16.36
C ALA A 135 -0.53 -5.07 15.67
N TYR A 136 -1.12 -4.82 14.50
CA TYR A 136 -2.00 -5.79 13.84
C TYR A 136 -1.29 -7.10 13.41
N LEU A 137 0.04 -7.14 13.28
CA LEU A 137 0.81 -8.38 13.03
C LEU A 137 1.19 -9.15 14.31
N GLN A 138 1.14 -8.50 15.47
CA GLN A 138 1.56 -9.10 16.74
C GLN A 138 0.67 -10.29 17.14
N PRO A 139 -0.68 -10.21 17.05
CA PRO A 139 -1.55 -11.36 17.32
C PRO A 139 -1.28 -12.57 16.42
N LEU A 140 -0.85 -12.36 15.17
CA LEU A 140 -0.49 -13.47 14.29
C LEU A 140 0.79 -14.16 14.79
N SER A 141 1.79 -13.36 15.14
CA SER A 141 3.10 -13.85 15.63
C SER A 141 2.98 -14.57 16.98
N LEU A 142 2.02 -14.17 17.82
CA LEU A 142 1.73 -14.83 19.10
C LEU A 142 0.82 -16.06 18.96
N GLY A 143 0.27 -16.31 17.78
CA GLY A 143 -0.66 -17.41 17.52
C GLY A 143 -2.13 -17.12 17.90
N ASP A 144 -2.43 -15.92 18.41
CA ASP A 144 -3.77 -15.48 18.81
C ASP A 144 -4.74 -15.28 17.65
N THR A 145 -4.21 -15.00 16.46
CA THR A 145 -4.94 -14.95 15.20
C THR A 145 -4.28 -15.87 14.19
N TRP A 146 -5.05 -16.41 13.25
CA TRP A 146 -4.52 -17.28 12.20
C TRP A 146 -4.16 -16.50 10.94
N VAL A 147 -4.71 -15.30 10.81
CA VAL A 147 -4.54 -14.42 9.66
C VAL A 147 -4.36 -12.98 10.13
N ALA A 148 -3.45 -12.26 9.47
CA ALA A 148 -3.34 -10.82 9.54
C ALA A 148 -3.30 -10.22 8.14
N VAL A 149 -3.89 -9.03 7.96
CA VAL A 149 -3.67 -8.21 6.76
C VAL A 149 -2.70 -7.09 7.08
N GLY A 150 -1.73 -6.85 6.20
CA GLY A 150 -0.67 -5.89 6.47
C GLY A 150 0.09 -5.44 5.23
N TRP A 151 0.96 -4.45 5.39
CA TRP A 151 1.81 -3.98 4.31
C TRP A 151 3.05 -4.84 4.14
N SER A 152 3.49 -5.02 2.90
CA SER A 152 4.63 -5.86 2.53
C SER A 152 5.91 -5.52 3.29
N ASN A 153 6.19 -4.23 3.52
CA ASN A 153 7.37 -3.77 4.24
C ASN A 153 7.38 -4.15 5.74
N GLU A 154 6.24 -4.56 6.29
CA GLU A 154 6.09 -5.01 7.68
C GLU A 154 5.97 -6.54 7.74
N ILE A 155 5.26 -7.15 6.79
CA ILE A 155 5.09 -8.60 6.69
C ILE A 155 6.38 -9.30 6.31
N LEU A 156 7.11 -8.81 5.30
CA LEU A 156 8.31 -9.50 4.80
C LEU A 156 9.40 -9.65 5.87
N PRO A 157 9.78 -8.62 6.64
CA PRO A 157 10.69 -8.80 7.78
C PRO A 157 10.13 -9.73 8.87
N THR A 158 8.81 -9.81 9.01
CA THR A 158 8.16 -10.73 9.96
C THR A 158 8.32 -12.18 9.51
N LEU A 159 8.10 -12.49 8.24
CA LEU A 159 8.35 -13.83 7.67
C LEU A 159 9.83 -14.22 7.70
N GLU A 160 10.75 -13.24 7.65
CA GLU A 160 12.18 -13.52 7.78
C GLU A 160 12.57 -13.98 9.18
N ARG A 161 11.89 -13.44 10.21
CA ARG A 161 12.10 -13.78 11.62
C ARG A 161 11.32 -15.03 12.04
N ASP A 162 10.12 -15.22 11.51
CA ASP A 162 9.26 -16.35 11.80
C ASP A 162 8.93 -17.13 10.52
N ARG A 163 9.67 -18.24 10.32
CA ARG A 163 9.52 -19.12 9.16
C ARG A 163 8.30 -20.03 9.22
N THR A 164 7.56 -20.02 10.33
CA THR A 164 6.30 -20.77 10.45
C THR A 164 5.14 -20.04 9.78
N LEU A 165 5.28 -18.75 9.51
CA LEU A 165 4.28 -17.94 8.82
C LEU A 165 4.49 -17.96 7.30
N ALA A 166 3.40 -17.76 6.56
CA ALA A 166 3.44 -17.49 5.14
C ALA A 166 2.64 -16.23 4.81
N ALA A 167 2.82 -15.71 3.60
CA ALA A 167 1.97 -14.64 3.08
C ALA A 167 1.67 -14.84 1.60
N LEU A 168 0.61 -14.17 1.15
CA LEU A 168 0.23 -14.10 -0.25
C LEU A 168 -0.25 -12.70 -0.61
N ILE A 169 -0.15 -12.39 -1.90
CA ILE A 169 -0.78 -11.23 -2.52
C ILE A 169 -1.96 -11.75 -3.33
N PRO A 170 -3.18 -11.25 -3.10
CA PRO A 170 -4.34 -11.68 -3.85
C PRO A 170 -4.17 -11.52 -5.36
N THR A 171 -4.43 -12.60 -6.11
CA THR A 171 -4.25 -12.63 -7.58
C THR A 171 -5.24 -11.74 -8.33
N THR A 172 -6.34 -11.36 -7.66
CA THR A 172 -7.31 -10.36 -8.12
C THR A 172 -6.78 -8.92 -8.03
N GLY A 173 -5.60 -8.70 -7.45
CA GLY A 173 -5.00 -7.39 -7.24
C GLY A 173 -5.14 -6.92 -5.79
N SER A 174 -4.37 -5.89 -5.44
CA SER A 174 -4.21 -5.41 -4.07
C SER A 174 -4.21 -3.88 -3.98
N LEU A 175 -4.08 -3.36 -2.77
CA LEU A 175 -3.87 -1.96 -2.46
C LEU A 175 -2.36 -1.69 -2.45
N LEU A 176 -1.96 -0.55 -3.00
CA LEU A 176 -0.58 -0.08 -3.02
C LEU A 176 -0.44 1.22 -2.23
N THR A 177 0.70 1.42 -1.59
CA THR A 177 1.08 2.69 -0.95
C THR A 177 2.47 3.09 -1.42
N ALA A 178 2.81 4.37 -1.35
CA ALA A 178 4.12 4.87 -1.72
C ALA A 178 4.68 5.79 -0.64
N ASP A 179 5.94 5.56 -0.28
CA ASP A 179 6.76 6.48 0.49
C ASP A 179 7.35 7.50 -0.48
N LEU A 180 7.23 8.79 -0.14
CA LEU A 180 7.62 9.89 -1.01
C LEU A 180 8.53 10.86 -0.26
N TRP A 181 9.59 11.33 -0.92
CA TRP A 181 10.35 12.48 -0.48
C TRP A 181 9.57 13.76 -0.77
N VAL A 182 9.38 14.62 0.22
CA VAL A 182 8.66 15.89 0.10
C VAL A 182 9.57 17.05 0.50
N HIS A 183 9.24 18.27 0.06
CA HIS A 183 9.90 19.48 0.53
C HIS A 183 9.08 20.11 1.67
N PRO A 184 9.53 20.07 2.95
CA PRO A 184 8.84 20.73 4.06
C PRO A 184 8.84 22.25 3.90
N ALA A 185 7.69 22.92 4.10
CA ALA A 185 7.56 24.36 3.87
C ALA A 185 8.51 25.21 4.75
N THR A 186 8.88 24.70 5.92
CA THR A 186 9.82 25.33 6.85
C THR A 186 11.29 25.18 6.45
N ALA A 187 11.61 24.27 5.51
CA ALA A 187 12.97 24.04 5.09
C ALA A 187 13.44 25.14 4.13
N GLN A 188 14.38 25.95 4.60
CA GLN A 188 15.16 26.89 3.79
C GLN A 188 16.56 26.30 3.55
N PRO A 189 16.73 25.42 2.55
CA PRO A 189 18.05 24.86 2.27
C PRO A 189 19.01 25.99 1.87
N ASN A 190 20.22 25.95 2.41
CA ASN A 190 21.29 26.78 1.87
C ASN A 190 21.68 26.27 0.46
N LEU A 191 22.40 27.09 -0.32
CA LEU A 191 22.74 26.78 -1.72
C LEU A 191 23.41 25.40 -1.89
N ALA A 192 24.27 25.01 -0.95
CA ALA A 192 24.93 23.70 -0.97
C ALA A 192 23.95 22.54 -0.76
N GLN A 193 23.00 22.68 0.17
CA GLN A 193 21.95 21.68 0.40
C GLN A 193 21.01 21.58 -0.80
N SER A 194 20.62 22.70 -1.41
CA SER A 194 19.77 22.72 -2.61
C SER A 194 20.36 21.91 -3.77
N ALA A 195 21.68 21.96 -3.97
CA ALA A 195 22.37 21.20 -5.01
C ALA A 195 22.53 19.69 -4.70
N LEU A 196 22.42 19.28 -3.43
CA LEU A 196 22.55 17.88 -3.01
C LEU A 196 21.23 17.10 -3.06
N LEU A 197 20.10 17.77 -2.85
CA LEU A 197 18.77 17.14 -2.87
C LEU A 197 18.48 16.36 -4.17
N PRO A 198 18.62 16.94 -5.38
CA PRO A 198 18.36 16.20 -6.61
C PRO A 198 19.37 15.07 -6.81
N LYS A 199 20.65 15.28 -6.42
CA LYS A 199 21.68 14.24 -6.50
C LYS A 199 21.36 13.03 -5.63
N TRP A 200 20.84 13.25 -4.42
CA TRP A 200 20.43 12.19 -3.51
C TRP A 200 19.24 11.37 -4.05
N ILE A 201 18.21 12.06 -4.55
CA ILE A 201 17.04 11.40 -5.12
C ILE A 201 17.43 10.59 -6.36
N ASN A 202 18.19 11.20 -7.29
CA ASN A 202 18.67 10.51 -8.49
C ASN A 202 19.60 9.33 -8.15
N PHE A 203 20.44 9.46 -7.11
CA PHE A 203 21.24 8.33 -6.60
C PHE A 203 20.37 7.16 -6.15
N CYS A 204 19.28 7.42 -5.41
CA CYS A 204 18.32 6.38 -4.98
C CYS A 204 17.63 5.68 -6.17
N TRP A 205 17.49 6.35 -7.32
CA TRP A 205 16.88 5.81 -8.53
C TRP A 205 17.86 5.07 -9.45
N GLN A 206 19.16 5.10 -9.18
CA GLN A 206 20.12 4.31 -9.96
C GLN A 206 19.84 2.81 -9.80
N PRO A 207 19.80 1.99 -10.88
CA PRO A 207 19.37 0.60 -10.82
C PRO A 207 20.03 -0.25 -9.72
N LYS A 208 21.36 -0.14 -9.59
CA LYS A 208 22.12 -0.87 -8.56
C LYS A 208 21.71 -0.45 -7.14
N ILE A 209 21.56 0.85 -6.91
CA ILE A 209 21.20 1.40 -5.60
C ILE A 209 19.75 1.09 -5.27
N ALA A 210 18.84 1.29 -6.22
CA ALA A 210 17.43 0.92 -6.12
C ALA A 210 17.27 -0.55 -5.73
N ALA A 211 18.04 -1.47 -6.33
CA ALA A 211 18.01 -2.89 -6.00
C ALA A 211 18.47 -3.16 -4.56
N GLN A 212 19.58 -2.56 -4.15
CA GLN A 212 20.13 -2.71 -2.80
C GLN A 212 19.18 -2.17 -1.73
N LEU A 213 18.64 -0.96 -1.93
CA LEU A 213 17.66 -0.36 -1.03
C LEU A 213 16.39 -1.20 -0.95
N SER A 214 15.91 -1.71 -2.08
CA SER A 214 14.70 -2.56 -2.11
C SER A 214 14.86 -3.82 -1.27
N PHE A 215 16.02 -4.44 -1.35
CA PHE A 215 16.36 -5.62 -0.56
C PHE A 215 16.49 -5.29 0.93
N LEU A 216 17.28 -4.26 1.28
CA LEU A 216 17.55 -3.89 2.67
C LEU A 216 16.31 -3.45 3.43
N SER A 217 15.33 -2.84 2.76
CA SER A 217 14.13 -2.33 3.42
C SER A 217 12.88 -3.16 3.19
N SER A 218 12.97 -4.29 2.49
CA SER A 218 11.81 -5.11 2.14
C SER A 218 10.68 -4.32 1.48
N ALA A 219 11.03 -3.31 0.68
CA ALA A 219 10.08 -2.43 -0.01
C ALA A 219 10.64 -2.04 -1.39
N PRO A 220 9.98 -2.39 -2.50
CA PRO A 220 10.50 -2.14 -3.84
C PRO A 220 10.66 -0.65 -4.16
N SER A 221 11.72 -0.35 -4.91
CA SER A 221 11.91 0.96 -5.55
C SER A 221 10.84 1.20 -6.63
N PRO A 222 10.42 2.47 -6.85
CA PRO A 222 9.53 2.84 -7.95
C PRO A 222 10.10 2.45 -9.31
N LEU A 223 11.43 2.40 -9.43
CA LEU A 223 12.15 2.03 -10.64
C LEU A 223 11.68 0.68 -11.22
N PHE A 224 11.35 -0.28 -10.36
CA PHE A 224 10.98 -1.64 -10.76
C PHE A 224 9.48 -1.83 -11.04
N LYS A 225 8.66 -0.78 -10.92
CA LYS A 225 7.24 -0.82 -11.25
C LYS A 225 6.97 -0.05 -12.52
N GLY A 226 6.36 -0.71 -13.50
CA GLY A 226 5.87 -0.07 -14.73
C GLY A 226 6.93 0.19 -15.79
N ASN A 227 8.22 0.06 -15.46
CA ASN A 227 9.31 0.21 -16.43
C ASN A 227 9.55 -1.11 -17.18
N GLN A 228 8.98 -1.22 -18.38
CA GLN A 228 9.10 -2.43 -19.22
C GLN A 228 10.49 -2.63 -19.82
N ASN A 229 11.29 -1.57 -19.91
CA ASN A 229 12.62 -1.59 -20.53
C ASN A 229 13.73 -1.90 -19.53
N LEU A 230 13.41 -1.98 -18.24
CA LEU A 230 14.37 -2.23 -17.19
C LEU A 230 14.44 -3.72 -16.87
N GLU A 231 15.66 -4.26 -16.94
CA GLU A 231 15.93 -5.61 -16.44
C GLU A 231 15.79 -5.63 -14.91
N ILE A 232 14.88 -6.47 -14.41
CA ILE A 232 14.73 -6.69 -12.98
C ILE A 232 15.92 -7.50 -12.46
N PRO A 233 16.66 -7.02 -11.45
CA PRO A 233 17.77 -7.77 -10.87
C PRO A 233 17.35 -9.18 -10.41
N PRO A 234 18.18 -10.23 -10.60
CA PRO A 234 17.83 -11.61 -10.23
C PRO A 234 17.40 -11.76 -8.76
N VAL A 235 18.00 -11.00 -7.84
CA VAL A 235 17.65 -10.99 -6.42
C VAL A 235 16.20 -10.57 -6.15
N LEU A 236 15.62 -9.74 -7.02
CA LEU A 236 14.22 -9.30 -6.93
C LEU A 236 13.28 -10.24 -7.69
N GLN A 237 13.72 -10.82 -8.82
CA GLN A 237 12.92 -11.80 -9.58
C GLN A 237 12.53 -13.02 -8.73
N GLN A 238 13.41 -13.44 -7.81
CA GLN A 238 13.18 -14.57 -6.91
C GLN A 238 12.33 -14.21 -5.68
N LYS A 239 11.87 -12.95 -5.55
CA LYS A 239 11.08 -12.46 -4.41
C LYS A 239 9.73 -11.89 -4.89
N PRO A 240 8.78 -12.73 -5.36
CA PRO A 240 7.49 -12.27 -5.88
C PRO A 240 6.61 -11.60 -4.83
N LEU A 241 6.84 -11.81 -3.53
CA LEU A 241 6.17 -11.04 -2.48
C LEU A 241 6.77 -9.63 -2.34
N LEU A 242 8.06 -9.44 -2.62
CA LEU A 242 8.68 -8.11 -2.62
C LEU A 242 8.33 -7.32 -3.88
N LEU A 243 8.44 -7.97 -5.04
CA LEU A 243 8.11 -7.40 -6.34
C LEU A 243 7.06 -8.30 -7.02
N PRO A 244 5.77 -7.96 -6.88
CA PRO A 244 4.68 -8.78 -7.41
C PRO A 244 4.73 -8.86 -8.93
N PRO A 245 4.25 -9.97 -9.53
CA PRO A 245 4.17 -10.09 -10.98
C PRO A 245 3.37 -8.95 -11.61
N ALA A 246 3.76 -8.52 -12.82
CA ALA A 246 3.14 -7.40 -13.51
C ALA A 246 1.61 -7.53 -13.65
N ALA A 247 1.09 -8.74 -13.90
CA ALA A 247 -0.35 -9.00 -14.00
C ALA A 247 -1.11 -8.71 -12.69
N VAL A 248 -0.50 -8.97 -11.53
CA VAL A 248 -1.08 -8.64 -10.23
C VAL A 248 -1.03 -7.12 -10.01
N LEU A 249 0.09 -6.48 -10.37
CA LEU A 249 0.26 -5.03 -10.24
C LEU A 249 -0.70 -4.23 -11.12
N GLN A 250 -1.01 -4.72 -12.33
CA GLN A 250 -2.01 -4.10 -13.22
C GLN A 250 -3.43 -4.12 -12.65
N ARG A 251 -3.73 -5.09 -11.76
CA ARG A 251 -5.02 -5.18 -11.06
C ARG A 251 -4.99 -4.46 -9.70
N SER A 252 -3.83 -3.98 -9.29
CA SER A 252 -3.61 -3.32 -8.01
C SER A 252 -3.66 -1.79 -8.16
N GLU A 253 -4.05 -1.10 -7.11
CA GLU A 253 -4.27 0.36 -7.14
C GLU A 253 -3.57 1.04 -5.98
N PHE A 254 -2.87 2.14 -6.26
CA PHE A 254 -2.36 3.03 -5.20
C PHE A 254 -3.52 3.64 -4.43
N LEU A 255 -3.39 3.84 -3.11
CA LEU A 255 -4.36 4.62 -2.36
C LEU A 255 -4.22 6.11 -2.70
N LEU A 256 -5.15 6.60 -3.53
CA LEU A 256 -5.20 7.99 -3.98
C LEU A 256 -6.05 8.83 -3.01
N PRO A 257 -5.87 10.18 -2.99
CA PRO A 257 -6.74 11.06 -2.23
C PRO A 257 -8.20 10.89 -2.68
N LEU A 258 -9.11 11.04 -1.73
CA LEU A 258 -10.55 11.07 -1.97
C LEU A 258 -11.06 12.50 -1.81
N LEU A 259 -12.23 12.77 -2.38
CA LEU A 259 -12.96 13.99 -2.06
C LEU A 259 -13.35 14.00 -0.57
N PRO A 260 -13.54 15.18 0.04
CA PRO A 260 -13.97 15.28 1.44
C PRO A 260 -15.26 14.52 1.73
N THR A 261 -16.23 14.58 0.82
CA THR A 261 -17.51 13.85 0.92
C THR A 261 -17.32 12.34 0.96
N ALA A 262 -16.51 11.80 0.05
CA ALA A 262 -16.20 10.37 0.02
C ALA A 262 -15.41 9.96 1.26
N THR A 263 -14.45 10.77 1.72
CA THR A 263 -13.68 10.51 2.94
C THR A 263 -14.62 10.35 4.15
N GLU A 264 -15.63 11.21 4.26
CA GLU A 264 -16.63 11.13 5.32
C GLU A 264 -17.53 9.88 5.19
N GLN A 265 -17.93 9.50 3.97
CA GLN A 265 -18.66 8.25 3.73
C GLN A 265 -17.85 7.03 4.20
N TYR A 266 -16.57 6.94 3.85
CA TYR A 266 -15.69 5.84 4.29
C TYR A 266 -15.58 5.81 5.82
N ARG A 267 -15.41 6.98 6.45
CA ARG A 267 -15.36 7.09 7.92
C ARG A 267 -16.66 6.63 8.57
N ARG A 268 -17.81 7.05 8.03
CA ARG A 268 -19.13 6.65 8.52
C ARG A 268 -19.33 5.15 8.43
N GLN A 269 -19.08 4.55 7.26
CA GLN A 269 -19.21 3.10 7.08
C GLN A 269 -18.28 2.31 8.01
N TRP A 270 -17.05 2.79 8.20
CA TRP A 270 -16.10 2.21 9.15
C TRP A 270 -16.59 2.20 10.60
N LEU A 271 -17.29 3.24 11.02
CA LEU A 271 -17.88 3.29 12.35
C LEU A 271 -19.10 2.37 12.44
N THR A 272 -19.99 2.40 11.44
CA THR A 272 -21.20 1.58 11.41
C THR A 272 -20.91 0.08 11.40
N MET A 273 -19.90 -0.38 10.65
CA MET A 273 -19.58 -1.81 10.58
C MET A 273 -19.00 -2.40 11.88
N ARG A 274 -18.55 -1.54 12.82
CA ARG A 274 -17.93 -1.94 14.10
C ARG A 274 -18.85 -1.72 15.31
N GLN A 275 -20.14 -1.43 15.06
CA GLN A 275 -21.20 -1.41 16.06
C GLN A 275 -21.87 -2.78 16.13
#